data_AF-A0A0R1UBT8-F1
#
_entry.id   AF-A0A0R1UBT8-F1
#
_cell.length_a   1.000
_cell.length_b   1.000
_cell.length_c   1.000
_cell.angle_alpha   90.00
_cell.angle_beta   90.00
_cell.angle_gamma   90.00
#
_symmetry.space_group_name_H-M   'P 1'
#
loop_
_entity.id
_entity.type
_entity.pdbx_description
1 polymer ?
#
loop_
_entity_poly.entity_id
_entity_poly.type
_entity_poly.pdbx_seq_one_letter_code
_entity_poly.pdbx_strand_id
1 'polypeptide(L)'
;MNRRRDNPNPLAVSLVKEIDGYNQDKKRRRALMNLETRLYDERKLGLEQGVKIGIDQGLTQGRQEGLTQGRQEGREEGLAQGRNEGRVEAIQAALTFFKSQGQAPTEVVANLSQMFHLSQQTAQNYYDQLAVKQG
;
A
#
# COMPACT_ATOMS: atom_id res chain seq x y z
N MET A 1 -72.36 2.06 -25.82
CA MET A 1 -71.40 3.02 -26.41
C MET A 1 -70.67 3.76 -25.29
N ASN A 2 -69.50 3.28 -24.85
CA ASN A 2 -68.71 3.97 -23.82
C ASN A 2 -67.67 4.87 -24.51
N ARG A 3 -67.97 6.15 -24.67
CA ARG A 3 -66.95 7.17 -24.98
C ARG A 3 -66.11 7.35 -23.73
N ARG A 4 -64.89 6.79 -23.71
CA ARG A 4 -63.88 7.17 -22.72
C ARG A 4 -63.66 8.67 -22.89
N ARG A 5 -63.87 9.44 -21.82
CA ARG A 5 -63.61 10.87 -21.82
C ARG A 5 -62.10 11.02 -21.83
N ASP A 6 -61.56 11.38 -22.99
CA ASP A 6 -60.20 11.90 -23.14
C ASP A 6 -60.16 13.25 -22.40
N ASN A 7 -59.98 13.21 -21.08
CA ASN A 7 -59.76 14.42 -20.29
C ASN A 7 -58.24 14.47 -20.01
N PRO A 8 -57.45 15.14 -20.87
CA PRO A 8 -56.00 15.16 -20.72
C PRO A 8 -55.63 15.79 -19.37
N ASN A 9 -54.62 15.23 -18.72
CA ASN A 9 -54.12 15.70 -17.43
C ASN A 9 -53.80 17.21 -17.52
N PRO A 10 -54.40 18.07 -16.68
CA PRO A 10 -54.21 19.52 -16.72
C PRO A 10 -52.74 19.94 -16.64
N LEU A 11 -51.92 19.21 -15.86
CA LEU A 11 -50.48 19.47 -15.73
C LEU A 11 -49.72 19.16 -17.02
N ALA A 12 -50.10 18.10 -17.73
CA ALA A 12 -49.49 17.77 -19.02
C ALA A 12 -49.83 18.83 -20.07
N VAL A 13 -51.08 19.30 -20.09
CA VAL A 13 -51.51 20.38 -21.00
C VAL A 13 -50.80 21.70 -20.69
N SER A 14 -50.58 22.04 -19.42
CA SER A 14 -49.86 23.26 -19.06
C SER A 14 -48.38 23.17 -19.44
N LEU A 15 -47.73 22.04 -19.20
CA LEU A 15 -46.32 21.82 -19.56
C LEU A 15 -46.11 21.87 -21.07
N VAL A 16 -47.01 21.26 -21.87
CA VAL A 16 -46.93 21.32 -23.33
C VAL A 16 -47.07 22.76 -23.83
N LYS A 17 -48.01 23.54 -23.29
CA LYS A 17 -48.15 24.97 -23.64
C LYS A 17 -46.91 25.79 -23.28
N GLU A 18 -46.28 25.48 -22.15
CA GLU A 18 -45.04 26.15 -21.73
C GLU A 18 -43.87 25.80 -22.65
N ILE A 19 -43.72 24.52 -23.01
CA ILE A 19 -42.72 24.04 -23.98
C ILE A 19 -42.96 24.68 -25.35
N ASP A 20 -44.21 24.75 -25.81
CA ASP A 20 -44.57 25.37 -27.09
C ASP A 20 -44.27 26.87 -27.08
N GLY A 21 -44.59 27.58 -26.00
CA GLY A 21 -44.23 28.98 -25.82
C GLY A 21 -42.72 29.20 -25.81
N TYR A 22 -41.97 28.29 -25.18
CA TYR A 22 -40.51 28.30 -25.19
C TYR A 22 -39.95 28.06 -26.61
N ASN A 23 -40.56 27.13 -27.35
CA ASN A 23 -40.17 26.75 -28.70
C ASN A 23 -40.50 27.82 -29.75
N GLN A 24 -41.38 28.77 -29.46
CA GLN A 24 -41.67 29.87 -30.37
C GLN A 24 -40.58 30.97 -30.31
N ASP A 25 -39.95 31.20 -29.15
CA ASP A 25 -38.91 32.20 -29.00
C ASP A 25 -37.52 31.66 -29.41
N LYS A 26 -37.07 32.07 -30.60
CA LYS A 26 -35.74 31.71 -31.14
C LYS A 26 -34.58 32.22 -30.26
N LYS A 27 -34.72 33.36 -29.58
CA LYS A 27 -33.66 33.92 -28.72
C LYS A 27 -33.52 33.09 -27.45
N ARG A 28 -34.64 32.72 -26.81
CA ARG A 28 -34.63 31.87 -25.60
C ARG A 28 -34.07 30.48 -25.89
N ARG A 29 -34.49 29.82 -26.97
CA ARG A 29 -33.91 28.54 -27.40
C ARG A 29 -32.40 28.60 -27.57
N ARG A 30 -31.89 29.64 -28.23
CA ARG A 30 -30.45 29.84 -28.42
C ARG A 30 -29.73 30.08 -27.10
N ALA A 31 -30.33 30.85 -26.19
CA ALA A 31 -29.76 31.08 -24.86
C ALA A 31 -29.67 29.78 -24.05
N LEU A 32 -30.67 28.92 -24.11
CA LEU A 32 -30.67 27.61 -23.45
C LEU A 32 -29.60 26.70 -24.02
N MET A 33 -29.51 26.59 -25.34
CA MET A 33 -28.49 25.77 -26.01
C MET A 33 -27.08 26.24 -25.64
N ASN A 34 -26.84 27.56 -25.59
CA ASN A 34 -25.55 28.11 -25.17
C ASN A 34 -25.25 27.78 -23.69
N LEU A 35 -26.24 27.87 -22.81
CA LEU A 35 -26.08 27.53 -21.40
C LEU A 35 -25.78 26.05 -21.21
N GLU A 36 -26.54 25.17 -21.88
CA GLU A 36 -26.33 23.73 -21.88
C GLU A 36 -24.92 23.37 -22.35
N THR A 37 -24.46 24.01 -23.43
CA THR A 37 -23.09 23.83 -23.94
C THR A 37 -22.05 24.21 -22.88
N ARG A 38 -22.20 25.37 -22.23
CA ARG A 38 -21.27 25.80 -21.17
C ARG A 38 -21.28 24.85 -19.98
N LEU A 39 -22.46 24.43 -19.53
CA LEU A 39 -22.58 23.50 -18.40
C LEU A 39 -21.96 22.13 -18.73
N TYR A 40 -22.07 21.69 -19.98
CA TYR A 40 -21.39 20.49 -20.46
C TYR A 40 -19.88 20.65 -20.41
N ASP A 41 -19.34 21.76 -20.92
CA ASP A 41 -17.90 22.05 -20.91
C ASP A 41 -17.36 22.18 -19.48
N GLU A 42 -18.05 22.90 -18.60
CA GLU A 42 -17.68 23.05 -17.18
C GLU A 42 -17.68 21.72 -16.46
N ARG A 43 -18.70 20.88 -16.67
CA ARG A 43 -18.74 19.53 -16.08
C ARG A 43 -17.59 18.68 -16.58
N LYS A 44 -17.30 18.74 -17.88
CA LYS A 44 -16.19 18.00 -18.48
C LYS A 44 -14.85 18.44 -17.88
N LEU A 45 -14.62 19.75 -17.77
CA LEU A 45 -13.43 20.31 -17.15
C LEU A 45 -13.30 19.89 -15.68
N GLY A 46 -14.39 19.95 -14.91
CA GLY A 46 -14.40 19.52 -13.51
C GLY A 46 -14.08 18.04 -13.34
N LEU A 47 -14.62 17.18 -14.21
CA LEU A 47 -14.30 15.75 -14.22
C LEU A 47 -12.83 15.50 -14.59
N GLU A 48 -12.33 16.14 -15.64
CA GLU A 48 -10.92 16.02 -16.06
C GLU A 48 -9.97 16.48 -14.95
N GLN A 49 -10.26 17.61 -14.30
CA GLN A 49 -9.47 18.11 -13.17
C GLN A 49 -9.53 17.17 -11.97
N GLY A 50 -10.72 16.70 -11.60
CA GLY A 50 -10.91 15.77 -10.48
C GLY A 50 -10.16 14.46 -10.69
N VAL A 51 -10.24 13.89 -11.90
CA VAL A 51 -9.50 12.68 -12.28
C VAL A 51 -7.99 12.93 -12.21
N LYS A 52 -7.51 14.04 -12.78
CA LYS A 52 -6.09 14.38 -12.77
C LYS A 52 -5.55 14.54 -11.35
N ILE A 53 -6.25 15.28 -10.49
CA ILE A 53 -5.86 15.50 -9.10
C ILE A 53 -5.88 14.17 -8.33
N GLY A 54 -6.94 13.37 -8.49
CA GLY A 54 -7.06 12.08 -7.80
C GLY A 54 -5.95 11.10 -8.18
N ILE A 55 -5.58 11.03 -9.46
CA ILE A 55 -4.47 10.20 -9.92
C ILE A 55 -3.14 10.71 -9.36
N ASP A 56 -2.87 12.01 -9.45
CA ASP A 56 -1.60 12.60 -9.01
C ASP A 56 -1.39 12.45 -7.50
N GLN A 57 -2.43 12.69 -6.71
CA GLN A 57 -2.43 12.48 -5.27
C GLN A 57 -2.25 11.00 -4.91
N GLY A 58 -3.02 10.11 -5.55
CA GLY A 58 -2.93 8.67 -5.29
C GLY A 58 -1.55 8.09 -5.61
N LEU A 59 -0.95 8.50 -6.73
CA LEU A 59 0.40 8.07 -7.11
C LEU A 59 1.46 8.64 -6.16
N THR A 60 1.36 9.91 -5.80
CA THR A 60 2.33 10.56 -4.90
C THR A 60 2.30 9.93 -3.51
N GLN A 61 1.11 9.77 -2.94
CA GLN A 61 0.92 9.17 -1.62
C GLN A 61 1.36 7.70 -1.62
N GLY A 62 0.87 6.90 -2.57
CA GLY A 62 1.22 5.48 -2.65
C GLY A 62 2.73 5.25 -2.84
N ARG A 63 3.40 6.10 -3.62
CA ARG A 63 4.86 6.04 -3.79
C ARG A 63 5.59 6.41 -2.51
N GLN A 64 5.17 7.46 -1.82
CA GLN A 64 5.82 7.92 -0.59
C GLN A 64 5.66 6.89 0.54
N GLU A 65 4.47 6.34 0.71
CA GLU A 65 4.18 5.29 1.69
C GLU A 65 5.00 4.03 1.38
N GLY A 66 4.96 3.54 0.13
CA GLY A 66 5.71 2.35 -0.27
C GLY A 66 7.22 2.48 -0.10
N LEU A 67 7.80 3.65 -0.42
CA LEU A 67 9.23 3.91 -0.20
C LEU A 67 9.59 3.96 1.28
N THR A 68 8.75 4.57 2.10
CA THR A 68 9.00 4.71 3.54
C THR A 68 8.95 3.35 4.22
N GLN A 69 7.89 2.58 3.97
CA GLN A 69 7.71 1.25 4.54
C GLN A 69 8.80 0.29 4.07
N GLY A 70 9.04 0.20 2.75
CA GLY A 70 10.06 -0.71 2.22
C GLY A 70 11.47 -0.38 2.70
N ARG A 71 11.80 0.90 2.91
CA ARG A 71 13.09 1.30 3.50
C ARG A 71 13.19 0.92 4.98
N GLN A 72 12.12 1.06 5.74
CA GLN A 72 12.10 0.71 7.16
C GLN A 72 12.26 -0.80 7.32
N GLU A 73 11.42 -1.59 6.64
CA GLU A 73 11.46 -3.05 6.67
C GLU A 73 12.85 -3.56 6.24
N GLY A 74 13.37 -3.11 5.09
CA GLY A 74 14.68 -3.54 4.61
C GLY A 74 15.83 -3.15 5.55
N ARG A 75 15.73 -2.02 6.27
CA ARG A 75 16.73 -1.64 7.27
C ARG A 75 16.66 -2.54 8.51
N GLU A 76 15.46 -2.80 9.01
CA GLU A 76 15.25 -3.65 10.19
C GLU A 76 15.71 -5.08 9.92
N GLU A 77 15.34 -5.65 8.77
CA GLU A 77 15.79 -6.96 8.32
C GLU A 77 17.30 -7.02 8.17
N GLY A 78 17.90 -6.04 7.47
CA GLY A 78 19.35 -5.98 7.27
C GLY A 78 20.13 -5.88 8.60
N LEU A 79 19.62 -5.09 9.56
CA LEU A 79 20.22 -4.99 10.90
C LEU A 79 20.05 -6.27 11.72
N ALA A 80 18.91 -6.97 11.59
CA ALA A 80 18.70 -8.24 12.27
C ALA A 80 19.61 -9.33 11.70
N GLN A 81 19.69 -9.43 10.37
CA GLN A 81 20.56 -10.37 9.69
C GLN A 81 22.03 -10.11 10.02
N GLY A 82 22.51 -8.87 9.89
CA GLY A 82 23.90 -8.53 10.20
C GLY A 82 24.28 -8.80 11.67
N ARG A 83 23.38 -8.55 12.62
CA ARG A 83 23.60 -8.92 14.04
C ARG A 83 23.69 -10.42 14.24
N ASN A 84 22.87 -11.20 13.55
CA ASN A 84 22.90 -12.66 13.65
C ASN A 84 24.16 -13.24 13.01
N GLU A 85 24.54 -12.76 11.81
CA GLU A 85 25.77 -13.16 11.13
C GLU A 85 27.00 -12.85 11.99
N GLY A 86 27.13 -11.61 12.47
CA GLY A 86 28.25 -11.22 13.34
C GLY A 86 28.30 -12.02 14.66
N ARG A 87 27.14 -12.39 15.22
CA ARG A 87 27.08 -13.26 16.41
C ARG A 87 27.57 -14.68 16.10
N VAL A 88 27.18 -15.25 14.96
CA VAL A 88 27.65 -16.57 14.53
C VAL A 88 29.16 -16.56 14.26
N GLU A 89 29.66 -15.54 13.57
CA GLU A 89 31.10 -15.36 13.34
C GLU A 89 31.89 -15.25 14.65
N ALA A 90 31.39 -14.49 15.61
CA ALA A 90 32.02 -14.37 16.92
C ALA A 90 32.05 -15.70 17.69
N ILE A 91 30.94 -16.45 17.66
CA ILE A 91 30.87 -17.79 18.27
C ILE A 91 31.85 -18.75 17.58
N GLN A 92 31.95 -18.70 16.25
CA GLN A 92 32.89 -19.52 15.49
C GLN A 92 34.35 -19.18 15.80
N ALA A 93 34.68 -17.90 15.94
CA ALA A 93 36.02 -17.46 16.33
C ALA A 93 36.37 -17.95 17.75
N ALA A 94 35.45 -17.81 18.71
CA ALA A 94 35.63 -18.31 20.07
C ALA A 94 35.80 -19.84 20.11
N LEU A 95 34.99 -20.58 19.35
CA LEU A 95 35.11 -22.03 19.20
C LEU A 95 36.49 -22.43 18.68
N THR A 96 36.98 -21.75 17.65
CA THR A 96 38.30 -22.02 17.05
C THR A 96 39.41 -21.74 18.04
N PHE A 97 39.31 -20.63 18.79
CA PHE A 97 40.26 -20.28 19.85
C PHE A 97 40.30 -21.37 20.95
N PHE A 98 39.15 -21.80 21.46
CA PHE A 98 39.10 -22.83 22.50
C PHE A 98 39.60 -24.20 22.03
N LYS A 99 39.31 -24.58 20.78
CA LYS A 99 39.89 -25.80 20.17
C LYS A 99 41.41 -25.71 20.07
N SER A 100 41.96 -24.55 19.69
CA SER A 100 43.41 -24.36 19.59
C SER A 100 44.13 -24.47 20.94
N GLN A 101 43.42 -24.19 22.04
CA GLN A 101 43.90 -24.35 23.42
C GLN A 101 43.82 -25.80 23.92
N GLY A 102 43.29 -26.74 23.12
CA GLY A 102 43.13 -28.15 23.50
C GLY A 102 42.04 -28.40 24.55
N GLN A 103 41.10 -27.47 24.73
CA GLN A 103 40.01 -27.62 25.70
C GLN A 103 39.06 -28.76 25.33
N ALA A 104 38.54 -29.46 26.35
CA ALA A 104 37.58 -30.54 26.14
C ALA A 104 36.24 -29.98 25.62
N PRO A 105 35.49 -30.72 24.76
CA PRO A 105 34.23 -30.25 24.17
C PRO A 105 33.21 -29.71 25.19
N THR A 106 33.11 -30.35 26.36
CA THR A 106 32.22 -29.95 27.45
C THR A 106 32.59 -28.58 28.05
N GLU A 107 33.88 -28.29 28.16
CA GLU A 107 34.38 -27.00 28.65
C GLU A 107 34.15 -25.89 27.63
N VAL A 108 34.36 -26.19 26.34
CA VAL A 108 34.09 -25.25 25.25
C VAL A 108 32.63 -24.82 25.25
N VAL A 109 31.69 -25.77 25.36
CA VAL A 109 30.26 -25.49 25.41
C VAL A 109 29.88 -24.64 26.62
N ALA A 110 30.45 -24.94 27.80
CA ALA A 110 30.24 -24.14 29.00
C ALA A 110 30.78 -22.70 28.85
N ASN A 111 31.97 -22.53 28.27
CA ASN A 111 32.58 -21.23 28.01
C ASN A 111 31.76 -20.41 26.99
N LEU A 112 31.26 -21.05 25.91
CA LEU A 112 30.36 -20.41 24.95
C LEU A 112 29.03 -19.98 25.58
N SER A 113 28.46 -20.83 26.45
CA SER A 113 27.25 -20.51 27.22
C SER A 113 27.45 -19.27 28.10
N GLN A 114 28.59 -19.17 28.79
CA GLN A 114 28.92 -18.03 29.63
C GLN A 114 29.22 -16.75 28.82
N MET A 115 30.06 -16.83 27.78
CA MET A 115 30.50 -15.65 27.01
C MET A 115 29.38 -15.01 26.18
N PHE A 116 28.46 -15.82 25.64
CA PHE A 116 27.39 -15.34 24.77
C PHE A 116 26.01 -15.35 25.45
N HIS A 117 25.98 -15.58 26.77
CA HIS A 117 24.77 -15.70 27.58
C HIS A 117 23.72 -16.64 26.95
N LEU A 118 24.19 -17.79 26.46
CA LEU A 118 23.36 -18.81 25.81
C LEU A 118 22.93 -19.86 26.84
N SER A 119 21.79 -20.50 26.61
CA SER A 119 21.48 -21.75 27.32
C SER A 119 22.50 -22.84 26.95
N GLN A 120 22.72 -23.80 27.85
CA GLN A 120 23.60 -24.94 27.60
C GLN A 120 23.20 -25.70 26.32
N GLN A 121 21.89 -25.91 26.11
CA GLN A 121 21.40 -26.57 24.90
C GLN A 121 21.71 -25.75 23.63
N THR A 122 21.54 -24.43 23.70
CA THR A 122 21.82 -23.56 22.55
C THR A 122 23.31 -23.53 22.22
N ALA A 123 24.18 -23.46 23.24
CA ALA A 123 25.63 -23.51 23.06
C ALA A 123 26.08 -24.88 22.49
N GLN A 124 25.49 -25.97 22.97
CA GLN A 124 25.73 -27.32 22.42
C GLN A 124 25.33 -27.39 20.94
N ASN A 125 24.15 -26.89 20.58
CA ASN A 125 23.70 -26.87 19.19
C ASN A 125 24.65 -26.07 18.28
N TYR A 126 25.16 -24.92 18.74
CA TYR A 126 26.16 -24.14 17.99
C TYR A 126 27.47 -24.91 17.84
N TYR A 127 27.95 -25.54 18.92
CA TYR A 127 29.14 -26.37 18.88
C TYR A 127 28.99 -27.50 17.85
N ASP A 128 27.87 -28.24 17.87
CA ASP A 128 27.62 -29.36 16.97
C ASP A 128 27.53 -28.88 15.51
N GLN A 129 26.78 -27.81 15.24
CA GLN A 129 26.60 -27.27 13.88
C GLN A 129 27.91 -26.74 13.28
N LEU A 130 28.76 -26.11 14.09
CA LEU A 130 30.02 -25.50 13.62
C LEU A 130 31.20 -26.48 13.64
N ALA A 131 31.19 -27.47 14.54
CA ALA A 131 32.22 -28.52 14.57
C ALA A 131 32.11 -29.48 13.39
N VAL A 132 30.89 -29.80 12.93
CA VAL A 132 30.66 -30.68 11.77
C VAL A 132 31.11 -30.02 10.46
N LYS A 133 31.12 -28.69 10.36
CA LYS A 133 31.57 -27.97 9.15
C LYS A 133 33.10 -27.88 8.99
N GLN A 134 33.88 -28.24 10.01
CA GLN A 134 35.35 -28.12 10.01
C GLN A 134 36.09 -29.46 9.95
N GLY A 135 35.38 -30.59 9.89
CA GLY A 135 35.93 -31.93 9.67
C GLY A 135 35.67 -32.39 8.24
#